data_AF-A0A950QRR5-F1
#
_entry.id   AF-A0A950QRR5-F1
#
_cell.length_a   1.000
_cell.length_b   1.000
_cell.length_c   1.000
_cell.angle_alpha   90.00
_cell.angle_beta   90.00
_cell.angle_gamma   90.00
#
_symmetry.space_group_name_H-M   'P 1'
#
loop_
_entity.id
_entity.type
_entity.pdbx_description
1 polymer ?
#
loop_
_entity_poly.entity_id
_entity_poly.type
_entity_poly.pdbx_seq_one_letter_code
_entity_poly.pdbx_strand_id
1 'polypeptide(L)'
;MNVKRTIAIAASLISLSIPSMAAPSVSSVGGTISNGQSITITGSGFGVKSPAAPYLWADFSSSINPSTRGVKTSWDGVQSMTWTSNEGLNGGGAAKSSDSNGACTLEVDYNNWTNDNQHFYVYKRTKQNFLITSTTQNWKQFRMWSAGMTFPDVYFAPSNGECYVEDITGSGFYGSFNPSSTNWVTEEILGKASSSPGVKDGSLVFRVDGSQKTSGSLVTSNSTYPNRMSIMYPFHAVAANKGSWSPGWSSTNAVWVDNLYVDTTWARVMLGDASTYSSCQTLDVQIPTAWADGSVSVVMNVSSFSSGARAYLYVVDKDGNVNTNGYAVTIGQGSTQTNAAP
;
A
#
# COMPACT_ATOMS: atom_id res chain seq x y z
N MET A 1 -72.05 -21.29 0.21
CA MET A 1 -71.06 -22.36 -0.01
C MET A 1 -69.86 -21.72 -0.72
N ASN A 2 -68.84 -21.30 0.03
CA ASN A 2 -67.62 -20.67 -0.52
C ASN A 2 -66.43 -21.18 0.30
N VAL A 3 -65.63 -22.06 -0.31
CA VAL A 3 -64.42 -22.62 0.29
C VAL A 3 -63.25 -21.74 -0.13
N LYS A 4 -62.67 -20.97 0.81
CA LYS A 4 -61.40 -20.27 0.58
C LYS A 4 -60.25 -21.28 0.74
N ARG A 5 -59.55 -21.56 -0.36
CA ARG A 5 -58.29 -22.32 -0.35
C ARG A 5 -57.14 -21.36 -0.03
N THR A 6 -56.49 -21.56 1.11
CA THR A 6 -55.25 -20.85 1.46
C THR A 6 -54.09 -21.60 0.82
N ILE A 7 -53.41 -20.97 -0.13
CA ILE A 7 -52.15 -21.46 -0.71
C ILE A 7 -51.01 -20.98 0.20
N ALA A 8 -50.32 -21.90 0.86
CA ALA A 8 -49.09 -21.61 1.58
C ALA A 8 -47.92 -21.61 0.58
N ILE A 9 -47.28 -20.46 0.39
CA ILE A 9 -46.03 -20.34 -0.37
C ILE A 9 -44.88 -20.62 0.61
N ALA A 10 -44.23 -21.77 0.47
CA ALA A 10 -43.00 -22.08 1.19
C ALA A 10 -41.84 -21.30 0.55
N ALA A 11 -41.32 -20.30 1.25
CA ALA A 11 -40.09 -19.62 0.86
C ALA A 11 -38.88 -20.49 1.22
N SER A 12 -38.28 -21.14 0.23
CA SER A 12 -36.98 -21.81 0.40
C SER A 12 -35.89 -20.76 0.58
N LEU A 13 -35.32 -20.66 1.78
CA LEU A 13 -34.06 -19.97 2.01
C LEU A 13 -32.94 -20.73 1.28
N ILE A 14 -32.48 -20.18 0.17
CA ILE A 14 -31.22 -20.59 -0.47
C ILE A 14 -30.11 -19.88 0.32
N SER A 15 -29.52 -20.58 1.27
CA SER A 15 -28.27 -20.17 1.91
C SER A 15 -27.14 -20.26 0.87
N LEU A 16 -26.77 -19.13 0.26
CA LEU A 16 -25.52 -19.04 -0.49
C LEU A 16 -24.36 -19.22 0.50
N SER A 17 -23.75 -20.40 0.50
CA SER A 17 -22.45 -20.63 1.14
C SER A 17 -21.40 -19.86 0.33
N ILE A 18 -21.05 -18.67 0.80
CA ILE A 18 -19.89 -17.94 0.29
C ILE A 18 -18.66 -18.76 0.75
N PRO A 19 -17.78 -19.22 -0.15
CA PRO A 19 -16.58 -19.92 0.28
C PRO A 19 -15.74 -18.98 1.16
N SER A 20 -15.69 -19.27 2.45
CA SER A 20 -14.71 -18.67 3.36
C SER A 20 -13.36 -19.27 2.98
N MET A 21 -12.56 -18.59 2.16
CA MET A 21 -11.17 -18.97 2.00
C MET A 21 -10.50 -18.87 3.37
N ALA A 22 -9.84 -19.95 3.80
CA ALA A 22 -9.14 -19.96 5.07
C ALA A 22 -8.02 -18.92 5.03
N ALA A 23 -7.86 -18.16 6.12
CA ALA A 23 -6.73 -17.25 6.24
C ALA A 23 -5.40 -18.01 6.05
N PRO A 24 -4.37 -17.37 5.46
CA PRO A 24 -3.02 -17.93 5.40
C PRO A 24 -2.58 -18.55 6.73
N SER A 25 -1.81 -19.63 6.68
CA SER A 25 -1.19 -20.21 7.87
C SER A 25 0.28 -20.51 7.60
N VAL A 26 1.16 -20.02 8.46
CA VAL A 26 2.61 -20.25 8.36
C VAL A 26 3.00 -21.39 9.29
N SER A 27 3.57 -22.45 8.72
CA SER A 27 4.02 -23.63 9.48
C SER A 27 5.50 -23.58 9.82
N SER A 28 6.34 -23.05 8.93
CA SER A 28 7.77 -22.89 9.17
C SER A 28 8.37 -21.73 8.40
N VAL A 29 9.46 -21.19 8.96
CA VAL A 29 10.32 -20.21 8.31
C VAL A 29 11.74 -20.75 8.33
N GLY A 30 12.32 -20.95 7.14
CA GLY A 30 13.68 -21.44 6.95
C GLY A 30 14.59 -20.33 6.39
N GLY A 31 15.79 -20.22 6.94
CA GLY A 31 16.78 -19.20 6.57
C GLY A 31 17.12 -18.29 7.75
N THR A 32 17.87 -17.23 7.47
CA THR A 32 18.32 -16.26 8.48
C THR A 32 17.52 -14.97 8.36
N ILE A 33 16.95 -14.50 9.47
CA ILE A 33 16.13 -13.29 9.52
C ILE A 33 17.04 -12.06 9.61
N SER A 34 17.69 -11.70 8.52
CA SER A 34 18.63 -10.57 8.45
C SER A 34 18.55 -9.85 7.11
N ASN A 35 18.91 -8.57 7.08
CA ASN A 35 18.72 -7.72 5.91
C ASN A 35 19.41 -8.29 4.67
N GLY A 36 18.69 -8.36 3.56
CA GLY A 36 19.17 -8.88 2.28
C GLY A 36 19.27 -10.41 2.19
N GLN A 37 19.04 -11.15 3.27
CA GLN A 37 19.04 -12.62 3.23
C GLN A 37 17.76 -13.15 2.60
N SER A 38 17.87 -14.30 1.92
CA SER A 38 16.70 -15.01 1.41
C SER A 38 16.19 -15.99 2.45
N ILE A 39 14.87 -16.04 2.62
CA ILE A 39 14.18 -17.04 3.45
C ILE A 39 13.11 -17.73 2.64
N THR A 40 12.69 -18.90 3.12
CA THR A 40 11.53 -19.65 2.62
C THR A 40 10.51 -19.80 3.73
N ILE A 41 9.28 -19.41 3.43
CA ILE A 41 8.12 -19.48 4.32
C ILE A 41 7.26 -20.62 3.79
N THR A 42 7.02 -21.64 4.61
CA THR A 42 6.16 -22.78 4.26
C THR A 42 4.84 -22.69 5.01
N GLY A 43 3.75 -23.10 4.36
CA GLY A 43 2.42 -23.03 4.95
C GLY A 43 1.31 -23.46 4.00
N SER A 44 0.16 -22.80 4.11
CA SER A 44 -1.05 -23.07 3.32
C SER A 44 -1.89 -21.80 3.17
N GLY A 45 -2.67 -21.73 2.09
CA GLY A 45 -3.61 -20.63 1.88
C GLY A 45 -2.93 -19.32 1.48
N PHE A 46 -1.68 -19.37 0.99
CA PHE A 46 -0.96 -18.18 0.53
C PHE A 46 -1.47 -17.68 -0.83
N GLY A 47 -2.23 -18.53 -1.55
CA GLY A 47 -2.62 -18.29 -2.93
C GLY A 47 -1.44 -18.29 -3.90
N VAL A 48 -1.71 -17.93 -5.15
CA VAL A 48 -0.69 -17.82 -6.20
C VAL A 48 -0.55 -16.36 -6.59
N LYS A 49 0.69 -15.90 -6.76
CA LYS A 49 1.03 -14.55 -7.21
C LYS A 49 2.00 -14.66 -8.38
N SER A 50 1.62 -14.08 -9.52
CA SER A 50 2.46 -14.06 -10.72
C SER A 50 2.40 -12.67 -11.37
N PRO A 51 3.54 -11.98 -11.55
CA PRO A 51 4.87 -12.37 -11.07
C PRO A 51 4.97 -12.38 -9.53
N ALA A 52 5.86 -13.21 -8.99
CA ALA A 52 6.11 -13.23 -7.54
C ALA A 52 6.74 -11.92 -7.08
N ALA A 53 7.68 -11.37 -7.85
CA ALA A 53 8.29 -10.07 -7.61
C ALA A 53 7.22 -8.95 -7.53
N PRO A 54 7.43 -7.93 -6.69
CA PRO A 54 6.57 -6.74 -6.71
C PRO A 54 6.66 -6.04 -8.05
N TYR A 55 5.65 -5.24 -8.36
CA TYR A 55 5.70 -4.41 -9.56
C TYR A 55 6.90 -3.44 -9.50
N LEU A 56 7.16 -2.87 -8.32
CA LEU A 56 8.29 -1.98 -8.08
C LEU A 56 8.85 -2.17 -6.66
N TRP A 57 10.17 -2.16 -6.53
CA TRP A 57 10.87 -2.05 -5.25
C TRP A 57 12.06 -1.09 -5.37
N ALA A 58 11.98 0.05 -4.69
CA ALA A 58 13.06 1.03 -4.58
C ALA A 58 13.47 1.18 -3.12
N ASP A 59 14.63 0.63 -2.76
CA ASP A 59 15.24 0.76 -1.42
C ASP A 59 16.18 1.97 -1.31
N PHE A 60 16.37 2.70 -2.41
CA PHE A 60 17.21 3.88 -2.52
C PHE A 60 18.62 3.72 -1.93
N SER A 61 19.13 2.49 -1.88
CA SER A 61 20.39 2.16 -1.20
C SER A 61 21.61 2.77 -1.88
N SER A 62 21.52 3.03 -3.18
CA SER A 62 22.64 3.51 -4.01
C SER A 62 22.26 4.46 -5.15
N SER A 63 20.96 4.58 -5.47
CA SER A 63 20.49 5.47 -6.53
C SER A 63 19.01 5.83 -6.33
N ILE A 64 18.51 6.75 -7.16
CA ILE A 64 17.08 7.09 -7.19
C ILE A 64 16.23 6.00 -7.85
N ASN A 65 16.83 5.15 -8.69
CA ASN A 65 16.08 4.20 -9.51
C ASN A 65 15.62 2.98 -8.69
N PRO A 66 14.48 2.36 -9.05
CA PRO A 66 14.07 1.10 -8.47
C PRO A 66 15.11 -0.01 -8.72
N SER A 67 15.21 -0.93 -7.77
CA SER A 67 16.12 -2.06 -7.83
C SER A 67 15.65 -3.16 -8.79
N THR A 68 16.53 -4.10 -9.10
CA THR A 68 16.23 -5.31 -9.88
C THR A 68 15.36 -6.34 -9.15
N ARG A 69 14.94 -6.07 -7.90
CA ARG A 69 14.03 -6.96 -7.16
C ARG A 69 12.55 -6.70 -7.47
N GLY A 70 12.23 -5.62 -8.18
CA GLY A 70 10.91 -5.38 -8.75
C GLY A 70 10.87 -5.72 -10.25
N VAL A 71 9.65 -5.82 -10.80
CA VAL A 71 9.45 -5.98 -12.25
C VAL A 71 9.92 -4.73 -13.01
N LYS A 72 9.63 -3.54 -12.47
CA LYS A 72 10.07 -2.27 -13.01
C LYS A 72 11.34 -1.78 -12.31
N THR A 73 12.34 -1.42 -13.11
CA THR A 73 13.67 -0.98 -12.65
C THR A 73 13.98 0.47 -13.04
N SER A 74 12.97 1.22 -13.47
CA SER A 74 13.06 2.64 -13.83
C SER A 74 11.74 3.33 -13.56
N TRP A 75 11.80 4.64 -13.31
CA TRP A 75 10.63 5.51 -13.25
C TRP A 75 10.17 5.90 -14.66
N ASP A 76 8.87 6.09 -14.87
CA ASP A 76 8.36 6.69 -16.11
C ASP A 76 8.47 8.21 -16.07
N GLY A 77 8.47 8.78 -14.86
CA GLY A 77 8.60 10.21 -14.59
C GLY A 77 9.21 10.46 -13.23
N VAL A 78 10.09 11.45 -13.16
CA VAL A 78 10.69 11.96 -11.92
C VAL A 78 10.58 13.48 -11.95
N GLN A 79 9.87 14.06 -10.99
CA GLN A 79 9.78 15.50 -10.85
C GLN A 79 10.39 15.94 -9.53
N SER A 80 11.41 16.79 -9.60
CA SER A 80 12.03 17.44 -8.44
C SER A 80 12.43 16.49 -7.31
N MET A 81 12.89 15.28 -7.64
CA MET A 81 13.42 14.30 -6.69
C MET A 81 14.85 13.94 -7.08
N THR A 82 15.75 13.88 -6.09
CA THR A 82 17.13 13.42 -6.25
C THR A 82 17.48 12.38 -5.20
N TRP A 83 18.48 11.56 -5.48
CA TRP A 83 19.03 10.64 -4.49
C TRP A 83 19.95 11.38 -3.52
N THR A 84 19.93 10.95 -2.26
CA THR A 84 20.85 11.35 -1.20
C THR A 84 21.34 10.09 -0.49
N SER A 85 22.59 10.08 -0.02
CA SER A 85 23.25 8.87 0.50
C SER A 85 23.12 8.67 2.01
N ASN A 86 22.70 9.71 2.74
CA ASN A 86 22.79 9.75 4.20
C ASN A 86 21.60 10.41 4.92
N GLU A 87 20.50 10.69 4.21
CA GLU A 87 19.29 11.30 4.79
C GLU A 87 18.09 10.34 4.84
N GLY A 88 18.29 9.08 4.44
CA GLY A 88 17.30 8.02 4.48
C GLY A 88 17.06 7.45 5.87
N LEU A 89 16.29 6.37 5.92
CA LEU A 89 16.03 5.66 7.17
C LEU A 89 17.37 5.18 7.77
N ASN A 90 17.55 5.35 9.09
CA ASN A 90 18.78 5.01 9.80
C ASN A 90 20.07 5.65 9.23
N GLY A 91 19.95 6.80 8.55
CA GLY A 91 21.10 7.48 7.91
C GLY A 91 21.56 6.82 6.61
N GLY A 92 20.73 5.98 5.98
CA GLY A 92 20.98 5.39 4.67
C GLY A 92 20.63 6.33 3.50
N GLY A 93 20.50 5.74 2.31
CA GLY A 93 20.07 6.46 1.13
C GLY A 93 18.55 6.69 1.07
N ALA A 94 18.12 7.74 0.37
CA ALA A 94 16.70 8.03 0.12
C ALA A 94 16.52 8.87 -1.14
N ALA A 95 15.29 8.95 -1.65
CA ALA A 95 14.92 10.01 -2.58
C ALA A 95 14.37 11.22 -1.80
N LYS A 96 14.86 12.41 -2.14
CA LYS A 96 14.56 13.69 -1.47
C LYS A 96 14.14 14.73 -2.51
N SER A 97 13.24 15.63 -2.14
CA SER A 97 12.93 16.81 -2.95
C SER A 97 14.20 17.59 -3.31
N SER A 98 14.47 17.78 -4.60
CA SER A 98 15.67 18.43 -5.12
C SER A 98 15.53 19.94 -5.29
N ASP A 99 14.30 20.45 -5.24
CA ASP A 99 13.99 21.87 -5.35
C ASP A 99 12.86 22.30 -4.42
N SER A 100 12.47 23.56 -4.52
CA SER A 100 11.40 24.19 -3.73
C SER A 100 10.11 24.45 -4.53
N ASN A 101 9.97 23.83 -5.71
CA ASN A 101 8.85 24.09 -6.60
C ASN A 101 7.54 23.51 -6.10
N GLY A 102 7.58 22.67 -5.04
CA GLY A 102 6.38 22.15 -4.39
C GLY A 102 5.65 21.13 -5.25
N ALA A 103 6.31 20.51 -6.21
CA ALA A 103 5.80 19.35 -6.92
C ALA A 103 6.92 18.31 -7.00
N CYS A 104 6.83 17.29 -6.15
CA CYS A 104 7.86 16.27 -5.98
C CYS A 104 7.22 14.91 -6.20
N THR A 105 7.56 14.24 -7.31
CA THR A 105 6.85 13.02 -7.72
C THR A 105 7.79 11.95 -8.25
N LEU A 106 7.39 10.70 -8.02
CA LEU A 106 7.93 9.52 -8.68
C LEU A 106 6.75 8.83 -9.36
N GLU A 107 6.85 8.59 -10.66
CA GLU A 107 5.78 8.05 -11.50
C GLU A 107 6.09 6.61 -11.91
N VAL A 108 5.05 5.77 -11.84
CA VAL A 108 5.09 4.40 -12.34
C VAL A 108 3.81 4.07 -13.11
N ASP A 109 3.99 3.81 -14.39
CA ASP A 109 2.92 3.49 -15.32
C ASP A 109 2.68 2.00 -15.38
N TYR A 110 1.40 1.62 -15.36
CA TYR A 110 0.92 0.26 -15.60
C TYR A 110 -0.34 0.35 -16.44
N ASN A 111 -0.48 -0.52 -17.44
CA ASN A 111 -1.51 -0.38 -18.47
C ASN A 111 -2.92 -0.11 -17.91
N ASN A 112 -3.31 -0.73 -16.79
CA ASN A 112 -4.60 -0.43 -16.16
C ASN A 112 -4.56 -0.70 -14.64
N TRP A 113 -4.18 0.30 -13.84
CA TRP A 113 -4.25 0.23 -12.39
C TRP A 113 -5.69 0.11 -11.85
N THR A 114 -6.69 0.51 -12.65
CA THR A 114 -8.10 0.50 -12.24
C THR A 114 -9.01 -0.33 -13.13
N ASN A 115 -8.49 -1.41 -13.75
CA ASN A 115 -9.34 -2.46 -14.31
C ASN A 115 -10.41 -2.92 -13.29
N ASP A 116 -11.53 -3.47 -13.77
CA ASP A 116 -12.63 -3.83 -12.87
C ASP A 116 -12.17 -4.81 -11.78
N ASN A 117 -12.42 -4.47 -10.52
CA ASN A 117 -11.92 -5.18 -9.33
C ASN A 117 -10.39 -5.29 -9.20
N GLN A 118 -9.61 -4.53 -9.97
CA GLN A 118 -8.16 -4.51 -9.87
C GLN A 118 -7.74 -4.02 -8.49
N HIS A 119 -6.85 -4.78 -7.86
CA HIS A 119 -6.20 -4.38 -6.62
C HIS A 119 -4.88 -3.68 -6.91
N PHE A 120 -4.47 -2.81 -5.99
CA PHE A 120 -3.10 -2.36 -5.91
C PHE A 120 -2.70 -2.14 -4.46
N TYR A 121 -1.41 -2.19 -4.21
CA TYR A 121 -0.82 -1.94 -2.92
C TYR A 121 0.40 -1.03 -3.10
N VAL A 122 0.46 0.03 -2.29
CA VAL A 122 1.65 0.86 -2.15
C VAL A 122 2.07 0.82 -0.69
N TYR A 123 3.34 0.50 -0.45
CA TYR A 123 4.00 0.71 0.83
C TYR A 123 5.17 1.67 0.62
N LYS A 124 5.36 2.60 1.55
CA LYS A 124 6.49 3.52 1.50
C LYS A 124 6.85 3.99 2.88
N ARG A 125 8.14 4.25 3.09
CA ARG A 125 8.59 5.08 4.20
C ARG A 125 8.62 6.51 3.71
N THR A 126 8.00 7.42 4.45
CA THR A 126 7.97 8.84 4.10
C THR A 126 8.40 9.69 5.28
N LYS A 127 8.96 10.85 4.97
CA LYS A 127 9.27 11.89 5.92
C LYS A 127 9.03 13.25 5.27
N GLN A 128 8.59 14.21 6.06
CA GLN A 128 8.50 15.61 5.66
C GLN A 128 8.91 16.50 6.83
N ASN A 129 9.51 17.66 6.56
CA ASN A 129 9.97 18.58 7.62
C ASN A 129 8.94 19.64 8.00
N PHE A 130 7.68 19.43 7.63
CA PHE A 130 6.56 20.31 7.91
C PHE A 130 5.30 19.49 8.16
N LEU A 131 4.27 20.10 8.74
CA LEU A 131 2.95 19.47 8.91
C LEU A 131 1.91 20.21 8.08
N ILE A 132 0.80 19.53 7.80
CA ILE A 132 -0.39 20.10 7.16
C ILE A 132 -1.37 20.48 8.27
N THR A 133 -1.40 21.76 8.63
CA THR A 133 -2.14 22.31 9.76
C THR A 133 -3.32 23.20 9.36
N SER A 134 -3.49 23.45 8.06
CA SER A 134 -4.55 24.30 7.52
C SER A 134 -5.15 23.71 6.25
N THR A 135 -6.45 23.94 6.05
CA THR A 135 -7.16 23.56 4.83
C THR A 135 -6.69 24.34 3.60
N THR A 136 -6.05 25.51 3.78
CA THR A 136 -5.47 26.29 2.68
C THR A 136 -4.24 25.62 2.07
N GLN A 137 -3.60 24.70 2.80
CA GLN A 137 -2.43 23.96 2.34
C GLN A 137 -2.86 22.79 1.46
N ASN A 138 -3.33 23.05 0.22
CA ASN A 138 -3.81 22.05 -0.74
C ASN A 138 -2.69 21.06 -1.15
N TRP A 139 -2.38 20.14 -0.23
CA TRP A 139 -1.35 19.12 -0.35
C TRP A 139 -1.94 17.86 -0.91
N LYS A 140 -1.36 17.31 -1.97
CA LYS A 140 -1.73 16.01 -2.53
C LYS A 140 -0.60 15.01 -2.24
N GLN A 141 -0.93 13.88 -1.60
CA GLN A 141 0.04 12.87 -1.12
C GLN A 141 0.08 11.57 -1.96
N PHE A 142 -0.93 11.38 -2.82
CA PHE A 142 -1.05 10.28 -3.76
C PHE A 142 -1.92 10.73 -4.93
N ARG A 143 -1.60 10.25 -6.14
CA ARG A 143 -2.41 10.53 -7.32
C ARG A 143 -2.30 9.42 -8.38
N MET A 144 -3.37 9.19 -9.12
CA MET A 144 -3.34 8.38 -10.35
C MET A 144 -4.20 9.03 -11.43
N TRP A 145 -3.80 8.89 -12.69
CA TRP A 145 -4.50 9.46 -13.84
C TRP A 145 -4.77 8.40 -14.90
N SER A 146 -5.83 8.62 -15.69
CA SER A 146 -5.93 8.03 -17.02
C SER A 146 -4.84 8.53 -17.96
N ALA A 147 -4.56 7.73 -18.98
CA ALA A 147 -3.55 8.04 -19.99
C ALA A 147 -3.73 9.47 -20.55
N GLY A 148 -2.60 10.15 -20.78
CA GLY A 148 -2.58 11.55 -21.21
C GLY A 148 -3.00 12.56 -20.13
N MET A 149 -3.00 12.16 -18.84
CA MET A 149 -3.42 13.00 -17.71
C MET A 149 -4.85 13.54 -17.90
N THR A 150 -5.74 12.65 -18.33
CA THR A 150 -7.16 12.94 -18.52
C THR A 150 -8.01 12.34 -17.40
N PHE A 151 -9.28 12.74 -17.33
CA PHE A 151 -10.22 12.16 -16.38
C PHE A 151 -10.66 10.74 -16.80
N PRO A 152 -10.92 9.84 -15.83
CA PRO A 152 -10.91 10.09 -14.40
C PRO A 152 -9.49 10.08 -13.81
N ASP A 153 -9.31 10.77 -12.69
CA ASP A 153 -8.08 10.71 -11.89
C ASP A 153 -8.44 10.71 -10.41
N VAL A 154 -7.67 9.97 -9.59
CA VAL A 154 -7.89 9.91 -8.14
C VAL A 154 -6.77 10.65 -7.43
N TYR A 155 -7.11 11.47 -6.44
CA TYR A 155 -6.12 12.12 -5.58
C TYR A 155 -6.47 11.98 -4.10
N PHE A 156 -5.45 12.15 -3.26
CA PHE A 156 -5.58 12.16 -1.80
C PHE A 156 -5.08 13.50 -1.27
N ALA A 157 -5.95 14.22 -0.57
CA ALA A 157 -5.69 15.55 -0.07
C ALA A 157 -5.88 15.60 1.46
N PRO A 158 -4.82 15.36 2.26
CA PRO A 158 -4.94 15.38 3.72
C PRO A 158 -5.41 16.73 4.27
N SER A 159 -5.17 17.85 3.59
CA SER A 159 -5.54 19.17 4.09
C SER A 159 -7.03 19.37 4.28
N ASN A 160 -7.85 18.74 3.44
CA ASN A 160 -9.31 18.79 3.51
C ASN A 160 -9.95 17.39 3.70
N GLY A 161 -9.11 16.36 3.88
CA GLY A 161 -9.55 14.99 4.13
C GLY A 161 -10.09 14.27 2.91
N GLU A 162 -9.88 14.78 1.70
CA GLU A 162 -10.56 14.29 0.51
C GLU A 162 -9.79 13.16 -0.18
N CYS A 163 -10.47 12.04 -0.40
CA CYS A 163 -10.05 10.99 -1.34
C CYS A 163 -11.12 10.92 -2.43
N TYR A 164 -10.80 11.44 -3.62
CA TYR A 164 -11.81 11.75 -4.62
C TYR A 164 -11.31 11.40 -6.02
N VAL A 165 -12.25 10.98 -6.87
CA VAL A 165 -12.03 10.80 -8.30
C VAL A 165 -12.63 11.99 -9.03
N GLU A 166 -11.80 12.84 -9.63
CA GLU A 166 -12.24 14.08 -10.26
C GLU A 166 -13.24 13.82 -11.38
N ASP A 167 -14.10 14.83 -11.59
CA ASP A 167 -15.19 14.84 -12.57
C ASP A 167 -16.26 13.75 -12.45
N ILE A 168 -16.18 12.90 -11.42
CA ILE A 168 -17.25 11.95 -11.08
C ILE A 168 -17.93 12.41 -9.80
N THR A 169 -19.15 12.95 -9.90
CA THR A 169 -19.92 13.43 -8.74
C THR A 169 -20.11 12.33 -7.69
N GLY A 170 -19.74 12.61 -6.44
CA GLY A 170 -19.91 11.68 -5.33
C GLY A 170 -19.02 10.44 -5.42
N SER A 171 -17.95 10.50 -6.22
CA SER A 171 -17.02 9.39 -6.43
C SER A 171 -16.26 8.99 -5.18
N GLY A 172 -15.99 9.95 -4.29
CA GLY A 172 -15.04 9.80 -3.20
C GLY A 172 -15.63 9.59 -1.80
N PHE A 173 -14.76 9.76 -0.82
CA PHE A 173 -15.07 9.83 0.60
C PHE A 173 -14.19 10.88 1.29
N TYR A 174 -14.58 11.25 2.51
CA TYR A 174 -13.78 12.12 3.39
C TYR A 174 -13.20 11.31 4.54
N GLY A 175 -12.02 11.70 5.01
CA GLY A 175 -11.31 11.08 6.12
C GLY A 175 -10.40 12.05 6.85
N SER A 176 -9.76 11.59 7.92
CA SER A 176 -8.77 12.37 8.67
C SER A 176 -7.43 11.66 8.62
N PHE A 177 -6.49 12.22 7.86
CA PHE A 177 -5.21 11.58 7.58
C PHE A 177 -4.08 12.58 7.36
N ASN A 178 -4.16 13.74 8.00
CA ASN A 178 -3.07 14.70 8.06
C ASN A 178 -1.80 14.03 8.62
N PRO A 179 -0.62 14.29 8.03
CA PRO A 179 0.63 13.93 8.66
C PRO A 179 0.68 14.47 10.10
N SER A 180 0.89 13.59 11.07
CA SER A 180 0.93 13.93 12.50
C SER A 180 2.35 14.01 13.06
N SER A 181 3.36 13.83 12.20
CA SER A 181 4.77 13.73 12.60
C SER A 181 5.68 14.21 11.46
N THR A 182 6.85 14.71 11.83
CA THR A 182 7.97 15.02 10.90
C THR A 182 9.06 13.95 10.93
N ASN A 183 8.84 12.86 11.67
CA ASN A 183 9.70 11.68 11.67
C ASN A 183 9.39 10.78 10.46
N TRP A 184 10.25 9.80 10.22
CA TRP A 184 9.94 8.72 9.30
C TRP A 184 8.71 7.96 9.79
N VAL A 185 7.75 7.76 8.89
CA VAL A 185 6.56 6.93 9.11
C VAL A 185 6.43 5.90 7.98
N THR A 186 5.72 4.81 8.23
CA THR A 186 5.23 3.94 7.16
C THR A 186 3.89 4.45 6.68
N GLU A 187 3.70 4.54 5.37
CA GLU A 187 2.40 4.69 4.73
C GLU A 187 2.06 3.43 3.93
N GLU A 188 0.84 2.90 4.11
CA GLU A 188 0.26 1.88 3.25
C GLU A 188 -0.99 2.43 2.56
N ILE A 189 -1.10 2.22 1.24
CA ILE A 189 -2.30 2.50 0.45
C ILE A 189 -2.76 1.18 -0.16
N LEU A 190 -3.96 0.75 0.20
CA LEU A 190 -4.62 -0.42 -0.38
C LEU A 190 -5.78 0.05 -1.23
N GLY A 191 -5.72 -0.21 -2.54
CA GLY A 191 -6.78 0.15 -3.46
C GLY A 191 -7.45 -1.07 -4.08
N LYS A 192 -8.75 -0.93 -4.34
CA LYS A 192 -9.55 -1.81 -5.19
C LYS A 192 -10.37 -0.92 -6.12
N ALA A 193 -10.30 -1.15 -7.42
CA ALA A 193 -11.14 -0.45 -8.38
C ALA A 193 -12.59 -0.92 -8.35
N SER A 194 -13.51 -0.07 -8.83
CA SER A 194 -14.93 -0.41 -8.97
C SER A 194 -15.12 -1.70 -9.77
N SER A 195 -16.17 -2.47 -9.46
CA SER A 195 -16.49 -3.69 -10.20
C SER A 195 -17.01 -3.43 -11.60
N SER A 196 -17.51 -2.23 -11.85
CA SER A 196 -17.95 -1.74 -13.16
C SER A 196 -18.09 -0.21 -13.16
N PRO A 197 -18.14 0.44 -14.35
CA PRO A 197 -18.32 1.89 -14.43
C PRO A 197 -19.58 2.39 -13.72
N GLY A 198 -19.42 3.43 -12.89
CA GLY A 198 -20.50 4.07 -12.14
C GLY A 198 -20.86 3.39 -10.81
N VAL A 199 -20.27 2.22 -10.51
CA VAL A 199 -20.54 1.51 -9.25
C VAL A 199 -19.58 1.97 -8.15
N LYS A 200 -20.14 2.37 -7.00
CA LYS A 200 -19.39 2.85 -5.82
C LYS A 200 -19.01 1.70 -4.89
N ASP A 201 -18.28 0.73 -5.43
CA ASP A 201 -17.78 -0.45 -4.70
C ASP A 201 -16.27 -0.67 -4.86
N GLY A 202 -15.60 0.25 -5.56
CA GLY A 202 -14.16 0.43 -5.39
C GLY A 202 -13.89 0.82 -3.94
N SER A 203 -12.68 0.62 -3.45
CA SER A 203 -12.32 0.93 -2.09
C SER A 203 -10.91 1.44 -1.99
N LEU A 204 -10.67 2.23 -0.97
CA LEU A 204 -9.34 2.65 -0.62
C LEU A 204 -9.16 2.65 0.89
N VAL A 205 -8.01 2.17 1.34
CA VAL A 205 -7.59 2.19 2.74
C VAL A 205 -6.22 2.86 2.83
N PHE A 206 -6.09 3.80 3.77
CA PHE A 206 -4.83 4.45 4.09
C PHE A 206 -4.45 4.16 5.53
N ARG A 207 -3.21 3.68 5.73
CA ARG A 207 -2.66 3.36 7.04
C ARG A 207 -1.34 4.09 7.25
N VAL A 208 -1.11 4.49 8.49
CA VAL A 208 0.17 5.07 8.93
C VAL A 208 0.64 4.29 10.16
N ASP A 209 1.88 3.80 10.13
CA ASP A 209 2.50 3.01 11.22
C ASP A 209 1.55 1.89 11.70
N GLY A 210 1.11 1.06 10.74
CA GLY A 210 0.19 -0.06 10.96
C GLY A 210 -1.26 0.33 11.33
N SER A 211 -1.52 1.58 11.68
CA SER A 211 -2.84 2.07 12.09
C SER A 211 -3.64 2.58 10.90
N GLN A 212 -4.86 2.07 10.68
CA GLN A 212 -5.78 2.63 9.68
C GLN A 212 -6.18 4.04 10.06
N LYS A 213 -5.93 5.00 9.16
CA LYS A 213 -6.30 6.42 9.34
C LYS A 213 -7.61 6.73 8.65
N THR A 214 -7.83 6.16 7.46
CA THR A 214 -9.11 6.29 6.77
C THR A 214 -9.38 5.12 5.84
N SER A 215 -10.65 4.88 5.56
CA SER A 215 -11.10 4.00 4.49
C SER A 215 -12.43 4.48 3.93
N GLY A 216 -12.71 4.12 2.68
CA GLY A 216 -14.00 4.41 2.08
C GLY A 216 -14.12 3.87 0.66
N SER A 217 -15.34 3.98 0.12
CA SER A 217 -15.66 3.49 -1.22
C SER A 217 -15.44 4.56 -2.29
N LEU A 218 -15.02 4.10 -3.47
CA LEU A 218 -14.73 4.93 -4.64
C LEU A 218 -15.57 4.52 -5.86
N VAL A 219 -15.83 5.47 -6.76
CA VAL A 219 -16.20 5.21 -8.16
C VAL A 219 -14.99 5.52 -9.03
N THR A 220 -14.32 4.51 -9.58
CA THR A 220 -13.05 4.70 -10.33
C THR A 220 -13.23 5.05 -11.80
N SER A 221 -14.42 4.89 -12.37
CA SER A 221 -14.79 5.30 -13.73
C SER A 221 -16.32 5.40 -13.85
N ASN A 222 -16.83 6.06 -14.88
CA ASN A 222 -18.26 6.05 -15.22
C ASN A 222 -18.45 6.09 -16.75
N SER A 223 -19.69 6.24 -17.22
CA SER A 223 -19.97 6.29 -18.67
C SER A 223 -19.39 7.53 -19.37
N THR A 224 -19.22 8.64 -18.65
CA THR A 224 -18.66 9.89 -19.19
C THR A 224 -17.13 9.83 -19.22
N TYR A 225 -16.53 9.24 -18.19
CA TYR A 225 -15.10 9.07 -18.00
C TYR A 225 -14.79 7.57 -17.87
N PRO A 226 -14.81 6.82 -18.98
CA PRO A 226 -14.68 5.36 -18.96
C PRO A 226 -13.22 4.90 -18.95
N ASN A 227 -12.25 5.80 -19.11
CA ASN A 227 -10.85 5.42 -19.17
C ASN A 227 -10.39 4.81 -17.84
N ARG A 228 -9.49 3.82 -17.92
CA ARG A 228 -8.81 3.30 -16.74
C ARG A 228 -7.58 4.14 -16.45
N MET A 229 -7.23 4.24 -15.17
CA MET A 229 -6.05 4.96 -14.73
C MET A 229 -4.83 4.09 -15.01
N SER A 230 -3.84 4.66 -15.68
CA SER A 230 -2.62 3.95 -16.10
C SER A 230 -1.35 4.61 -15.57
N ILE A 231 -1.44 5.85 -15.09
CA ILE A 231 -0.34 6.62 -14.53
C ILE A 231 -0.54 6.64 -13.01
N MET A 232 0.42 6.13 -12.24
CA MET A 232 0.39 6.20 -10.77
C MET A 232 1.58 6.98 -10.26
N TYR A 233 1.34 7.89 -9.33
CA TYR A 233 2.37 8.53 -8.53
C TYR A 233 2.39 7.91 -7.13
N PRO A 234 3.07 6.76 -6.92
CA PRO A 234 3.11 6.10 -5.62
C PRO A 234 3.77 7.00 -4.56
N PHE A 235 4.64 7.92 -5.00
CA PHE A 235 5.03 9.10 -4.26
C PHE A 235 4.59 10.35 -5.01
N HIS A 236 3.57 11.03 -4.49
CA HIS A 236 3.06 12.29 -5.02
C HIS A 236 3.08 13.31 -3.88
N ALA A 237 3.94 14.32 -3.96
CA ALA A 237 4.09 15.32 -2.91
C ALA A 237 3.96 16.70 -3.56
N VAL A 238 2.70 17.12 -3.77
CA VAL A 238 2.37 18.34 -4.54
C VAL A 238 1.64 19.36 -3.66
N ALA A 239 2.26 20.52 -3.51
CA ALA A 239 1.72 21.73 -2.92
C ALA A 239 0.98 22.56 -3.96
N ALA A 240 -0.26 22.18 -4.26
CA ALA A 240 -1.10 22.92 -5.20
C ALA A 240 -1.49 24.29 -4.61
N ASN A 241 -1.55 25.31 -5.47
CA ASN A 241 -1.89 26.69 -5.08
C ASN A 241 -1.05 27.22 -3.90
N LYS A 242 0.24 26.85 -3.84
CA LYS A 242 1.15 27.15 -2.72
C LYS A 242 1.27 28.63 -2.33
N GLY A 243 0.96 29.55 -3.25
CA GLY A 243 0.90 30.99 -2.97
C GLY A 243 -0.23 31.41 -2.03
N SER A 244 -1.24 30.56 -1.82
CA SER A 244 -2.37 30.80 -0.92
C SER A 244 -2.25 30.03 0.41
N TRP A 245 -1.15 29.30 0.61
CA TRP A 245 -0.96 28.50 1.81
C TRP A 245 -0.74 29.37 3.05
N SER A 246 -1.27 28.92 4.18
CA SER A 246 -1.00 29.48 5.50
C SER A 246 -0.88 28.31 6.50
N PRO A 247 0.31 28.04 7.08
CA PRO A 247 1.60 28.69 6.82
C PRO A 247 2.03 28.59 5.35
N GLY A 248 2.69 29.63 4.85
CA GLY A 248 3.14 29.71 3.45
C GLY A 248 4.20 28.67 3.11
N TRP A 249 4.20 28.20 1.86
CA TRP A 249 5.26 27.32 1.36
C TRP A 249 6.61 28.03 1.34
N SER A 250 7.63 27.36 1.85
CA SER A 250 9.01 27.83 1.95
C SER A 250 9.93 26.99 1.07
N SER A 251 11.02 27.58 0.61
CA SER A 251 12.07 26.84 -0.08
C SER A 251 12.85 25.85 0.79
N THR A 252 12.64 25.91 2.10
CA THR A 252 13.18 24.94 3.06
C THR A 252 12.26 23.75 3.28
N ASN A 253 11.03 23.75 2.77
CA ASN A 253 10.16 22.59 2.84
C ASN A 253 10.74 21.45 2.01
N ALA A 254 10.80 20.27 2.62
CA ALA A 254 11.38 19.10 1.99
C ALA A 254 10.61 17.84 2.36
N VAL A 255 10.63 16.90 1.42
CA VAL A 255 10.05 15.58 1.55
C VAL A 255 11.07 14.52 1.19
N TRP A 256 10.96 13.35 1.83
CA TRP A 256 11.79 12.19 1.59
C TRP A 256 10.90 10.95 1.45
N VAL A 257 11.38 10.01 0.64
CA VAL A 257 10.82 8.67 0.52
C VAL A 257 11.94 7.64 0.53
N ASP A 258 11.67 6.54 1.20
CA ASP A 258 12.53 5.37 1.29
C ASP A 258 11.67 4.10 1.22
N ASN A 259 12.27 2.95 0.90
CA ASN A 259 11.61 1.65 0.88
C ASN A 259 10.23 1.66 0.16
N LEU A 260 10.21 2.12 -1.09
CA LEU A 260 9.00 2.27 -1.90
C LEU A 260 8.69 0.95 -2.62
N TYR A 261 7.55 0.35 -2.27
CA TYR A 261 7.05 -0.91 -2.77
C TYR A 261 5.71 -0.69 -3.47
N VAL A 262 5.54 -1.21 -4.68
CA VAL A 262 4.27 -1.18 -5.41
C VAL A 262 3.95 -2.58 -5.91
N ASP A 263 2.69 -3.00 -5.76
CA ASP A 263 2.19 -4.28 -6.27
C ASP A 263 0.80 -4.11 -6.88
N THR A 264 0.47 -4.99 -7.82
CA THR A 264 -0.84 -5.08 -8.51
C THR A 264 -1.79 -6.05 -7.80
N THR A 265 -1.42 -6.51 -6.61
CA THR A 265 -2.23 -7.36 -5.74
C THR A 265 -2.09 -6.90 -4.30
N TRP A 266 -2.91 -7.42 -3.39
CA TRP A 266 -2.68 -7.27 -1.96
C TRP A 266 -1.74 -8.34 -1.38
N ALA A 267 -1.34 -9.34 -2.18
CA ALA A 267 -0.50 -10.43 -1.72
C ALA A 267 0.91 -9.95 -1.38
N ARG A 268 1.32 -10.09 -0.13
CA ARG A 268 2.61 -9.59 0.38
C ARG A 268 3.04 -10.29 1.65
N VAL A 269 4.33 -10.21 1.97
CA VAL A 269 4.89 -10.66 3.25
C VAL A 269 5.33 -9.45 4.05
N MET A 270 5.01 -9.42 5.33
CA MET A 270 5.34 -8.33 6.26
C MET A 270 6.03 -8.89 7.50
N LEU A 271 6.99 -8.14 8.04
CA LEU A 271 7.41 -8.27 9.43
C LEU A 271 6.71 -7.20 10.27
N GLY A 272 6.25 -7.56 11.46
CA GLY A 272 5.62 -6.67 12.42
C GLY A 272 6.13 -6.85 13.86
N ASP A 273 5.85 -5.86 14.71
CA ASP A 273 6.27 -5.82 16.12
C ASP A 273 5.28 -6.43 17.11
N ALA A 274 4.07 -6.78 16.69
CA ALA A 274 3.06 -7.44 17.52
C ALA A 274 2.72 -8.84 17.00
N SER A 275 2.10 -9.68 17.83
CA SER A 275 1.69 -11.06 17.50
C SER A 275 0.41 -11.17 16.67
N THR A 276 -0.31 -10.07 16.46
CA THR A 276 -1.46 -9.97 15.55
C THR A 276 -1.25 -8.80 14.60
N TYR A 277 -1.56 -8.96 13.32
CA TYR A 277 -1.30 -7.96 12.28
C TYR A 277 -1.96 -6.59 12.57
N SER A 278 -3.18 -6.61 13.13
CA SER A 278 -3.94 -5.40 13.48
C SER A 278 -3.36 -4.60 14.66
N SER A 279 -2.47 -5.21 15.45
CA SER A 279 -1.85 -4.58 16.62
C SER A 279 -0.44 -4.07 16.30
N CYS A 280 0.09 -4.33 15.11
CA CYS A 280 1.41 -3.86 14.71
C CYS A 280 1.42 -2.33 14.58
N GLN A 281 2.47 -1.70 15.09
CA GLN A 281 2.75 -0.28 14.90
C GLN A 281 4.01 -0.07 14.05
N THR A 282 4.89 -1.06 14.02
CA THR A 282 6.07 -1.11 13.16
C THR A 282 5.90 -2.23 12.16
N LEU A 283 6.07 -1.92 10.87
CA LEU A 283 5.93 -2.87 9.78
C LEU A 283 7.04 -2.68 8.76
N ASP A 284 7.68 -3.77 8.33
CA ASP A 284 8.58 -3.80 7.18
C ASP A 284 8.05 -4.78 6.13
N VAL A 285 7.83 -4.30 4.90
CA VAL A 285 7.47 -5.16 3.76
C VAL A 285 8.68 -5.97 3.31
N GLN A 286 8.48 -7.25 3.05
CA GLN A 286 9.50 -8.17 2.53
C GLN A 286 9.35 -8.31 1.01
N ILE A 287 10.41 -8.65 0.29
CA ILE A 287 10.45 -8.59 -1.17
C ILE A 287 10.35 -10.01 -1.74
N PRO A 288 9.18 -10.44 -2.27
CA PRO A 288 9.03 -11.81 -2.74
C PRO A 288 9.83 -12.10 -4.00
N THR A 289 10.39 -13.31 -4.08
CA THR A 289 11.14 -13.82 -5.24
C THR A 289 10.50 -15.06 -5.84
N ALA A 290 9.71 -15.80 -5.06
CA ALA A 290 8.86 -16.90 -5.52
C ALA A 290 7.57 -16.94 -4.67
N TRP A 291 6.44 -17.31 -5.28
CA TRP A 291 5.15 -17.35 -4.59
C TRP A 291 4.25 -18.46 -5.11
N ALA A 292 3.92 -19.40 -4.25
CA ALA A 292 2.93 -20.44 -4.46
C ALA A 292 2.11 -20.66 -3.18
N ASP A 293 0.99 -21.37 -3.30
CA ASP A 293 -0.02 -21.47 -2.22
C ASP A 293 0.52 -22.02 -0.88
N GLY A 294 1.54 -22.87 -0.92
CA GLY A 294 2.17 -23.44 0.28
C GLY A 294 3.62 -23.01 0.53
N SER A 295 4.19 -22.15 -0.32
CA SER A 295 5.59 -21.74 -0.20
C SER A 295 5.85 -20.38 -0.82
N VAL A 296 6.43 -19.47 -0.03
CA VAL A 296 6.85 -18.14 -0.47
C VAL A 296 8.33 -17.96 -0.14
N SER A 297 9.13 -17.53 -1.12
CA SER A 297 10.50 -17.07 -0.87
C SER A 297 10.55 -15.56 -0.93
N VAL A 298 11.25 -14.95 0.04
CA VAL A 298 11.43 -13.49 0.10
C VAL A 298 12.88 -13.13 0.38
N VAL A 299 13.29 -11.96 -0.08
CA VAL A 299 14.46 -11.24 0.42
C VAL A 299 14.02 -10.38 1.59
N MET A 300 14.73 -10.52 2.70
CA MET A 300 14.39 -9.86 3.94
C MET A 300 14.77 -8.38 3.94
N ASN A 301 13.83 -7.54 4.34
CA ASN A 301 14.01 -6.15 4.72
C ASN A 301 13.68 -6.03 6.22
N VAL A 302 14.68 -5.76 7.03
CA VAL A 302 14.54 -5.68 8.51
C VAL A 302 14.91 -4.28 9.03
N SER A 303 14.78 -3.26 8.19
CA SER A 303 15.23 -1.89 8.45
C SER A 303 14.77 -1.29 9.79
N SER A 304 13.64 -1.74 10.33
CA SER A 304 13.06 -1.22 11.57
C SER A 304 13.36 -2.05 12.82
N PHE A 305 13.97 -3.22 12.66
CA PHE A 305 14.16 -4.16 13.76
C PHE A 305 15.64 -4.37 14.06
N SER A 306 16.01 -4.20 15.32
CA SER A 306 17.38 -4.44 15.79
C SER A 306 17.68 -5.94 15.86
N SER A 307 18.95 -6.32 15.69
CA SER A 307 19.40 -7.71 15.91
C SER A 307 19.00 -8.21 17.29
N GLY A 308 18.52 -9.46 17.39
CA GLY A 308 18.00 -10.05 18.61
C GLY A 308 16.58 -9.64 18.99
N ALA A 309 15.98 -8.66 18.33
CA ALA A 309 14.58 -8.30 18.57
C ALA A 309 13.65 -9.43 18.15
N ARG A 310 12.53 -9.59 18.87
CA ARG A 310 11.43 -10.44 18.43
C ARG A 310 10.57 -9.67 17.44
N ALA A 311 10.23 -10.31 16.34
CA ALA A 311 9.29 -9.82 15.34
C ALA A 311 8.32 -10.95 14.96
N TYR A 312 7.33 -10.62 14.15
CA TYR A 312 6.31 -11.56 13.71
C TYR A 312 6.13 -11.46 12.20
N LEU A 313 6.16 -12.61 11.53
CA LEU A 313 5.99 -12.72 10.09
C LEU A 313 4.51 -12.92 9.75
N TYR A 314 4.07 -12.17 8.75
CA TYR A 314 2.73 -12.19 8.21
C TYR A 314 2.77 -12.47 6.72
N VAL A 315 1.95 -13.41 6.27
CA VAL A 315 1.65 -13.63 4.85
C VAL A 315 0.23 -13.14 4.62
N VAL A 316 0.10 -12.17 3.71
CA VAL A 316 -1.19 -11.66 3.23
C VAL A 316 -1.43 -12.23 1.84
N ASP A 317 -2.61 -12.78 1.59
CA ASP A 317 -2.99 -13.30 0.27
C ASP A 317 -3.51 -12.18 -0.67
N LYS A 318 -3.90 -12.56 -1.88
CA LYS A 318 -4.39 -11.62 -2.90
C LYS A 318 -5.70 -10.91 -2.54
N ASP A 319 -6.48 -11.50 -1.63
CA ASP A 319 -7.79 -11.00 -1.19
C ASP A 319 -7.66 -10.19 0.12
N GLY A 320 -6.44 -10.08 0.66
CA GLY A 320 -6.15 -9.32 1.87
C GLY A 320 -6.29 -10.13 3.17
N ASN A 321 -6.53 -11.44 3.10
CA ASN A 321 -6.54 -12.28 4.30
C ASN A 321 -5.11 -12.47 4.79
N VAL A 322 -4.95 -12.49 6.12
CA VAL A 322 -3.64 -12.61 6.78
C VAL A 322 -3.69 -13.68 7.85
N ASN A 323 -2.58 -14.38 8.09
CA ASN A 323 -2.49 -15.35 9.18
C ASN A 323 -2.89 -14.70 10.53
N THR A 324 -3.86 -15.33 11.21
CA THR A 324 -4.47 -14.80 12.43
C THR A 324 -3.45 -14.52 13.52
N ASN A 325 -2.52 -15.45 13.71
CA ASN A 325 -1.39 -15.31 14.62
C ASN A 325 -0.12 -15.10 13.80
N GLY A 326 0.60 -14.02 14.09
CA GLY A 326 1.91 -13.75 13.52
C GLY A 326 2.89 -14.87 13.85
N TYR A 327 3.66 -15.28 12.85
CA TYR A 327 4.66 -16.32 13.04
C TYR A 327 5.90 -15.70 13.68
N ALA A 328 6.19 -16.05 14.91
CA ALA A 328 7.24 -15.35 15.62
C ALA A 328 8.65 -15.72 15.12
N VAL A 329 9.50 -14.72 15.04
CA VAL A 329 10.90 -14.83 14.59
C VAL A 329 11.80 -13.94 15.45
N THR A 330 13.11 -14.22 15.41
CA THR A 330 14.13 -13.39 16.07
C THR A 330 15.08 -12.85 15.02
N ILE A 331 15.27 -11.52 14.98
CA ILE A 331 16.18 -10.88 14.03
C ILE A 331 17.62 -11.34 14.27
N GLY A 332 18.35 -11.61 13.19
CA GLY A 332 19.73 -12.06 13.19
C GLY A 332 19.93 -13.55 13.48
N GLN A 333 18.88 -14.28 13.84
CA GLN A 333 18.95 -15.74 14.08
C GLN A 333 18.55 -16.54 12.84
N GLY A 334 19.18 -17.69 12.66
CA GLY A 334 18.89 -18.66 11.60
C GLY A 334 18.68 -20.07 12.16
N SER A 335 17.61 -20.71 11.70
CA SER A 335 17.25 -22.14 11.78
C SER A 335 15.75 -22.24 11.52
N THR A 336 15.25 -23.45 11.19
CA THR A 336 13.80 -23.69 11.09
C THR A 336 13.20 -23.39 12.46
N GLN A 337 12.62 -22.21 12.61
CA GLN A 337 11.78 -21.96 13.76
C GLN A 337 10.54 -22.85 13.58
N THR A 338 9.96 -23.32 14.66
CA THR A 338 8.61 -23.89 14.66
C THR A 338 7.80 -23.01 15.57
N ASN A 339 6.51 -22.83 15.26
CA ASN A 339 5.62 -21.98 16.03
C ASN A 339 5.27 -22.66 17.36
N ALA A 340 6.28 -22.92 18.20
CA ALA A 340 6.05 -23.28 19.59
C ALA A 340 5.49 -22.03 20.25
N ALA A 341 4.19 -22.05 20.53
CA ALA A 341 3.58 -21.12 21.45
C ALA A 341 4.37 -21.15 22.78
N PRO A 342 4.54 -19.99 23.47
CA PRO A 342 5.08 -20.01 24.83
C PRO A 342 4.26 -20.90 25.77
#